data_AF-A0AAU9JJ69-F1
#
_entry.id   AF-A0AAU9JJ69-F1
#
_cell.length_a   1.000
_cell.length_b   1.000
_cell.length_c   1.000
_cell.angle_alpha   90.00
_cell.angle_beta   90.00
_cell.angle_gamma   90.00
#
_symmetry.space_group_name_H-M   'P 1'
#
loop_
_entity.id
_entity.type
_entity.pdbx_description
1 polymer ?
#
loop_
_entity_poly.entity_id
_entity_poly.type
_entity_poly.pdbx_seq_one_letter_code
_entity_poly.pdbx_strand_id
1 'polypeptide(L)'
;MDHPKRRLILHMDMNNTVIMKDEANGYSLDFTLSKILASECWGNIVEKEGAKIWKLNFNQLSFLRPDPALVSYDEFADMQYPQKTPEEEPDPARRQVLNKENKISYCKLISEFTLPGKPGYKFKSLFDKMQRCLSIPKPICDDYGLIPTDEEEKKEEDTEEKKIVITDEEDRDIIKQLFYGGKWLLIPSFYRMIQELKKSKREFSIVFRTFGSELSNVIDEFNLFCKGNHPLFNGKHGTPRLRFDGKSKSRDMIIEDYNKGYISRNPGSEDILVLGTLNRHPNSEDPEEYHAGAMDEGIVSIYRDFPSIQVAIQERLHRTASMAISDDFDYWYQNGKQSEYGKLLLIDQTDYSTLQIFFDDNIGVDYGRIVDVRDVVTGEPIPYKKAINKFIFRVDPYRAIVEADYFYKSILGCEENWNEDIRKTEAGEVDEDKGVVEEISEWDKLQQAPTEEYLSRVILPVLLPGLQVLDIERPDDPISFLALYVLKHQDMIKLPAPTPVVNNI
;
A
#
# COMPACT_ATOMS: atom_id res chain seq x y z
N MET A 1 14.16 30.03 -1.98
CA MET A 1 15.16 29.58 -2.96
C MET A 1 14.65 28.31 -3.59
N ASP A 2 14.98 28.02 -4.85
CA ASP A 2 14.62 26.74 -5.46
C ASP A 2 15.53 25.68 -4.82
N HIS A 3 15.01 24.89 -3.89
CA HIS A 3 15.82 23.87 -3.21
C HIS A 3 16.22 22.81 -4.25
N PRO A 4 17.48 22.34 -4.23
CA PRO A 4 17.89 21.26 -5.12
C PRO A 4 16.97 20.06 -4.90
N LYS A 5 16.53 19.45 -6.00
CA LYS A 5 15.62 18.31 -5.96
C LYS A 5 16.30 17.12 -5.28
N ARG A 6 15.72 16.66 -4.16
CA ARG A 6 16.24 15.56 -3.32
C ARG A 6 16.41 14.25 -4.09
N ARG A 7 17.34 13.40 -3.64
CA ARG A 7 17.39 12.01 -4.07
C ARG A 7 16.17 11.26 -3.52
N LEU A 8 15.53 10.43 -4.33
CA LEU A 8 14.41 9.58 -3.90
C LEU A 8 14.87 8.14 -3.69
N ILE A 9 14.39 7.49 -2.64
CA ILE A 9 14.48 6.03 -2.47
C ILE A 9 13.07 5.50 -2.28
N LEU A 10 12.59 4.74 -3.24
CA LEU A 10 11.20 4.28 -3.30
C LEU A 10 11.17 2.81 -2.89
N HIS A 11 10.70 2.55 -1.68
CA HIS A 11 10.44 1.19 -1.21
C HIS A 11 9.06 0.78 -1.70
N MET A 12 9.00 -0.25 -2.54
CA MET A 12 7.78 -0.75 -3.14
C MET A 12 7.46 -2.10 -2.53
N ASP A 13 6.39 -2.17 -1.74
CA ASP A 13 5.75 -3.45 -1.50
C ASP A 13 5.29 -4.09 -2.82
N MET A 14 5.12 -5.42 -2.82
CA MET A 14 4.81 -6.19 -4.01
C MET A 14 3.31 -6.45 -4.15
N ASN A 15 2.73 -7.29 -3.30
CA ASN A 15 1.36 -7.79 -3.44
C ASN A 15 0.31 -6.70 -3.20
N ASN A 16 -0.68 -6.58 -4.07
CA ASN A 16 -1.70 -5.51 -4.12
C ASN A 16 -1.14 -4.07 -4.20
N THR A 17 0.17 -3.90 -4.22
CA THR A 17 0.85 -2.62 -4.40
C THR A 17 1.30 -2.45 -5.85
N VAL A 18 2.22 -3.29 -6.35
CA VAL A 18 2.65 -3.29 -7.76
C VAL A 18 2.35 -4.59 -8.49
N ILE A 19 1.92 -5.64 -7.81
CA ILE A 19 1.50 -6.93 -8.37
C ILE A 19 0.07 -7.23 -7.93
N MET A 20 -0.79 -7.62 -8.87
CA MET A 20 -2.20 -7.92 -8.60
C MET A 20 -2.53 -9.41 -8.63
N LYS A 21 -1.55 -10.27 -8.87
CA LYS A 21 -1.68 -11.72 -8.77
C LYS A 21 -1.04 -12.16 -7.45
N ASP A 22 -1.86 -12.55 -6.48
CA ASP A 22 -1.41 -12.98 -5.15
C ASP A 22 -1.15 -14.50 -5.17
N GLU A 23 0.10 -14.86 -5.51
CA GLU A 23 0.54 -16.26 -5.58
C GLU A 23 0.66 -16.91 -4.20
N ALA A 24 1.03 -16.13 -3.17
CA ALA A 24 1.16 -16.60 -1.80
C ALA A 24 -0.14 -17.21 -1.26
N ASN A 25 -1.30 -16.60 -1.60
CA ASN A 25 -2.61 -17.13 -1.22
C ASN A 25 -3.25 -18.06 -2.27
N GLY A 26 -2.61 -18.24 -3.43
CA GLY A 26 -3.14 -19.01 -4.56
C GLY A 26 -4.32 -18.34 -5.26
N TYR A 27 -4.35 -17.01 -5.27
CA TYR A 27 -5.42 -16.22 -5.85
C TYR A 27 -5.14 -15.89 -7.32
N SER A 28 -6.15 -16.08 -8.17
CA SER A 28 -6.08 -15.65 -9.57
C SER A 28 -6.17 -14.13 -9.68
N LEU A 29 -5.68 -13.57 -10.78
CA LEU A 29 -5.81 -12.14 -11.06
C LEU A 29 -7.28 -11.68 -10.97
N ASP A 30 -8.19 -12.39 -11.63
CA ASP A 30 -9.61 -12.06 -11.62
C ASP A 30 -10.23 -12.07 -10.22
N PHE A 31 -9.81 -13.02 -9.38
CA PHE A 31 -10.20 -13.02 -7.97
C PHE A 31 -9.70 -11.75 -7.26
N THR A 32 -8.42 -11.39 -7.41
CA THR A 32 -7.85 -10.21 -6.77
C THR A 32 -8.54 -8.93 -7.21
N LEU A 33 -8.81 -8.76 -8.51
CA LEU A 33 -9.53 -7.58 -9.01
C LEU A 33 -10.96 -7.50 -8.43
N SER A 34 -11.63 -8.64 -8.30
CA SER A 34 -12.96 -8.68 -7.68
C SER A 34 -12.89 -8.36 -6.19
N LYS A 35 -11.85 -8.85 -5.50
CA LYS A 35 -11.59 -8.57 -4.08
C LYS A 35 -11.32 -7.09 -3.82
N ILE A 36 -10.50 -6.43 -4.64
CA ILE A 36 -10.25 -4.98 -4.56
C ILE A 36 -11.56 -4.19 -4.63
N LEU A 37 -12.45 -4.55 -5.55
CA LEU A 37 -13.77 -3.90 -5.62
C LEU A 37 -14.64 -4.23 -4.39
N ALA A 38 -14.63 -5.48 -3.94
CA ALA A 38 -15.39 -5.92 -2.78
C ALA A 38 -14.97 -5.22 -1.48
N SER A 39 -13.68 -4.91 -1.31
CA SER A 39 -13.15 -4.22 -0.14
C SER A 39 -13.46 -2.72 -0.11
N GLU A 40 -13.68 -2.10 -1.27
CA GLU A 40 -13.99 -0.67 -1.42
C GLU A 40 -15.50 -0.37 -1.64
N CYS A 41 -16.33 -1.41 -1.62
CA CYS A 41 -17.78 -1.30 -1.71
C CYS A 41 -18.41 -1.43 -0.31
N TRP A 42 -19.14 -0.41 0.14
CA TRP A 42 -19.67 -0.32 1.50
C TRP A 42 -21.18 -0.52 1.56
N GLY A 43 -21.64 -1.32 2.52
CA GLY A 43 -23.04 -1.70 2.66
C GLY A 43 -23.45 -1.98 4.09
N ASN A 44 -24.76 -2.19 4.26
CA ASN A 44 -25.34 -2.63 5.52
C ASN A 44 -25.65 -4.12 5.46
N ILE A 45 -25.50 -4.81 6.59
CA ILE A 45 -25.98 -6.18 6.75
C ILE A 45 -27.43 -6.12 7.22
N VAL A 46 -28.34 -6.74 6.46
CA VAL A 46 -29.77 -6.81 6.76
C VAL A 46 -30.15 -8.26 6.93
N GLU A 47 -30.92 -8.58 7.96
CA GLU A 47 -31.45 -9.92 8.15
C GLU A 47 -32.79 -10.07 7.43
N LYS A 48 -32.91 -11.11 6.60
CA LYS A 48 -34.15 -11.45 5.90
C LYS A 48 -34.34 -12.96 5.94
N GLU A 49 -35.47 -13.40 6.49
CA GLU A 49 -35.84 -14.83 6.56
C GLU A 49 -34.76 -15.69 7.26
N GLY A 50 -34.08 -15.12 8.27
CA GLY A 50 -33.01 -15.79 9.03
C GLY A 50 -31.65 -15.81 8.33
N ALA A 51 -31.52 -15.20 7.14
CA ALA A 51 -30.26 -15.05 6.42
C ALA A 51 -29.73 -13.61 6.50
N LYS A 52 -28.42 -13.46 6.73
CA LYS A 52 -27.73 -12.17 6.64
C LYS A 52 -27.47 -11.84 5.17
N ILE A 53 -28.00 -10.71 4.70
CA ILE A 53 -27.84 -10.23 3.34
C ILE A 53 -27.10 -8.90 3.38
N TRP A 54 -26.04 -8.79 2.58
CA TRP A 54 -25.35 -7.53 2.40
C TRP A 54 -26.04 -6.67 1.34
N LYS A 55 -26.31 -5.40 1.68
CA LYS A 55 -26.95 -4.43 0.78
C LYS A 55 -26.07 -3.19 0.62
N LEU A 56 -25.65 -2.97 -0.62
CA LEU A 56 -24.85 -1.81 -1.03
C LEU A 56 -25.52 -0.49 -0.62
N ASN A 57 -24.74 0.41 -0.02
CA ASN A 57 -25.22 1.72 0.41
C ASN A 57 -24.91 2.82 -0.62
N PHE A 58 -23.71 2.78 -1.24
CA PHE A 58 -23.25 3.79 -2.20
C PHE A 58 -22.98 3.18 -3.58
N ASN A 59 -23.36 3.87 -4.66
CA ASN A 59 -23.08 3.43 -6.03
C ASN A 59 -21.69 3.91 -6.53
N GLN A 60 -20.76 4.19 -5.62
CA GLN A 60 -19.41 4.66 -5.91
C GLN A 60 -18.42 3.92 -5.00
N LEU A 61 -17.22 3.65 -5.50
CA LEU A 61 -16.14 3.12 -4.68
C LEU A 61 -15.71 4.17 -3.68
N SER A 62 -15.32 3.72 -2.49
CA SER A 62 -14.66 4.55 -1.51
C SER A 62 -13.51 3.78 -0.92
N PHE A 63 -12.29 4.27 -1.13
CA PHE A 63 -11.08 3.67 -0.59
C PHE A 63 -11.09 3.62 0.95
N LEU A 64 -11.60 4.68 1.57
CA LEU A 64 -11.80 4.73 3.01
C LEU A 64 -13.23 4.34 3.37
N ARG A 65 -13.40 3.71 4.52
CA ARG A 65 -14.72 3.42 5.09
C ARG A 65 -15.46 4.74 5.35
N PRO A 66 -16.60 5.02 4.67
CA PRO A 66 -17.30 6.28 4.82
C PRO A 66 -17.93 6.47 6.21
N ASP A 67 -18.37 5.38 6.82
CA ASP A 67 -19.01 5.34 8.13
C ASP A 67 -18.59 4.05 8.86
N PRO A 68 -18.12 4.12 10.12
CA PRO A 68 -17.70 2.96 10.90
C PRO A 68 -18.70 1.81 10.97
N ALA A 69 -20.00 2.09 10.88
CA ALA A 69 -21.08 1.10 10.93
C ALA A 69 -21.24 0.31 9.62
N LEU A 70 -20.64 0.76 8.52
CA LEU A 70 -20.71 0.08 7.24
C LEU A 70 -19.67 -1.04 7.16
N VAL A 71 -20.06 -2.10 6.47
CA VAL A 71 -19.25 -3.29 6.26
C VAL A 71 -18.96 -3.41 4.77
N SER A 72 -17.72 -3.66 4.39
CA SER A 72 -17.38 -3.92 2.99
C SER A 72 -17.96 -5.26 2.53
N TYR A 73 -18.06 -5.49 1.22
CA TYR A 73 -18.49 -6.82 0.76
C TYR A 73 -17.45 -7.91 1.08
N ASP A 74 -16.17 -7.55 1.09
CA ASP A 74 -15.08 -8.45 1.50
C ASP A 74 -15.22 -8.85 2.98
N GLU A 75 -15.41 -7.87 3.86
CA GLU A 75 -15.65 -8.12 5.29
C GLU A 75 -16.89 -8.97 5.53
N PHE A 76 -17.97 -8.71 4.79
CA PHE A 76 -19.17 -9.54 4.86
C PHE A 76 -18.88 -11.00 4.43
N ALA A 77 -18.14 -11.20 3.35
CA ALA A 77 -17.77 -12.53 2.87
C ALA A 77 -16.92 -13.30 3.90
N ASP A 78 -15.96 -12.61 4.53
CA ASP A 78 -15.14 -13.18 5.60
C ASP A 78 -15.98 -13.57 6.83
N MET A 79 -16.93 -12.71 7.23
CA MET A 79 -17.90 -13.02 8.31
C MET A 79 -18.80 -14.23 8.00
N GLN A 80 -19.10 -14.51 6.74
CA GLN A 80 -19.89 -15.70 6.36
C GLN A 80 -19.07 -17.00 6.46
N TYR A 81 -17.77 -16.92 6.20
CA TYR A 81 -16.89 -18.08 6.10
C TYR A 81 -15.59 -17.89 6.91
N PRO A 82 -15.67 -17.64 8.23
CA PRO A 82 -14.50 -17.33 9.04
C PRO A 82 -13.58 -18.56 9.20
N GLN A 83 -12.28 -18.33 9.33
CA GLN A 83 -11.36 -19.38 9.71
C GLN A 83 -11.57 -19.79 11.17
N LYS A 84 -11.59 -21.10 11.40
CA LYS A 84 -11.66 -21.72 12.72
C LYS A 84 -10.35 -21.61 13.47
N THR A 85 -10.41 -21.12 14.70
CA THR A 85 -9.27 -21.05 15.61
C THR A 85 -9.02 -22.39 16.30
N PRO A 86 -7.86 -22.58 16.97
CA PRO A 86 -7.63 -23.75 17.80
C PRO A 86 -8.63 -23.96 18.94
N GLU A 87 -9.21 -22.88 19.44
CA GLU A 87 -10.23 -22.91 20.48
C GLU A 87 -11.59 -23.35 19.93
N GLU A 88 -11.94 -22.92 18.71
CA GLU A 88 -13.22 -23.25 18.07
C GLU A 88 -13.28 -24.68 17.52
N GLU A 89 -12.16 -25.20 16.98
CA GLU A 89 -12.03 -26.59 16.55
C GLU A 89 -10.66 -27.14 17.00
N PRO A 90 -10.60 -27.83 18.15
CA PRO A 90 -9.33 -28.32 18.72
C PRO A 90 -8.60 -29.35 17.86
N ASP A 91 -9.30 -30.12 17.02
CA ASP A 91 -8.69 -31.11 16.13
C ASP A 91 -8.01 -30.40 14.93
N PRO A 92 -6.67 -30.46 14.80
CA PRO A 92 -5.95 -29.78 13.73
C PRO A 92 -6.34 -30.26 12.33
N ALA A 93 -6.58 -31.56 12.15
CA ALA A 93 -6.90 -32.13 10.85
C ALA A 93 -8.29 -31.68 10.41
N ARG A 94 -9.26 -31.74 11.33
CA ARG A 94 -10.63 -31.26 11.08
C ARG A 94 -10.67 -29.76 10.86
N ARG A 95 -9.95 -28.97 11.65
CA ARG A 95 -9.82 -27.52 11.48
C ARG A 95 -9.27 -27.16 10.11
N GLN A 96 -8.23 -27.86 9.65
CA GLN A 96 -7.64 -27.63 8.33
C GLN A 96 -8.65 -27.87 7.20
N VAL A 97 -9.44 -28.96 7.29
CA VAL A 97 -10.49 -29.26 6.31
C VAL A 97 -11.56 -28.16 6.31
N LEU A 98 -12.08 -27.77 7.47
CA LEU A 98 -13.09 -26.71 7.58
C LEU A 98 -12.58 -25.36 7.06
N ASN A 99 -11.33 -24.99 7.39
CA ASN A 99 -10.74 -23.74 6.91
C ASN A 99 -10.52 -23.76 5.41
N LYS A 100 -10.18 -24.92 4.82
CA LYS A 100 -10.09 -25.08 3.37
C LYS A 100 -11.47 -24.93 2.71
N GLU A 101 -12.51 -25.55 3.25
CA GLU A 101 -13.89 -25.42 2.75
C GLU A 101 -14.43 -23.98 2.85
N ASN A 102 -14.16 -23.32 3.97
CA ASN A 102 -14.50 -21.91 4.17
C ASN A 102 -13.74 -21.00 3.19
N LYS A 103 -12.43 -21.23 3.01
CA LYS A 103 -11.63 -20.50 2.01
C LYS A 103 -12.20 -20.67 0.61
N ILE A 104 -12.58 -21.88 0.20
CA ILE A 104 -13.20 -22.12 -1.12
C ILE A 104 -14.52 -21.35 -1.26
N SER A 105 -15.36 -21.38 -0.22
CA SER A 105 -16.66 -20.69 -0.23
C SER A 105 -16.52 -19.17 -0.28
N TYR A 106 -15.61 -18.61 0.51
CA TYR A 106 -15.21 -17.21 0.44
C TYR A 106 -14.69 -16.85 -0.96
N CYS A 107 -13.79 -17.65 -1.52
CA CYS A 107 -13.20 -17.40 -2.84
C CYS A 107 -14.28 -17.30 -3.91
N LYS A 108 -15.24 -18.23 -3.88
CA LYS A 108 -16.38 -18.24 -4.79
C LYS A 108 -17.26 -16.99 -4.63
N LEU A 109 -17.59 -16.61 -3.40
CA LEU A 109 -18.46 -15.47 -3.13
C LEU A 109 -17.87 -14.14 -3.65
N ILE A 110 -16.55 -13.95 -3.48
CA ILE A 110 -15.83 -12.79 -3.98
C ILE A 110 -15.67 -12.84 -5.50
N SER A 111 -15.34 -13.99 -6.09
CA SER A 111 -15.20 -14.13 -7.56
C SER A 111 -16.51 -13.81 -8.29
N GLU A 112 -17.64 -14.15 -7.69
CA GLU A 112 -18.95 -13.91 -8.27
C GLU A 112 -19.46 -12.47 -8.04
N PHE A 113 -18.79 -11.64 -7.23
CA PHE A 113 -19.31 -10.34 -6.77
C PHE A 113 -19.84 -9.44 -7.88
N THR A 114 -19.14 -9.38 -9.02
CA THR A 114 -19.48 -8.53 -10.17
C THR A 114 -20.28 -9.23 -11.26
N LEU A 115 -20.72 -10.48 -11.06
CA LEU A 115 -21.53 -11.21 -12.04
C LEU A 115 -23.00 -10.74 -12.06
N PRO A 116 -23.74 -11.00 -13.16
CA PRO A 116 -25.16 -10.65 -13.25
C PRO A 116 -25.98 -11.20 -12.08
N GLY A 117 -26.79 -10.34 -11.47
CA GLY A 117 -27.62 -10.69 -10.32
C GLY A 117 -26.93 -10.69 -8.96
N LYS A 118 -25.61 -10.41 -8.91
CA LYS A 118 -24.84 -10.34 -7.66
C LYS A 118 -24.73 -8.90 -7.14
N PRO A 119 -24.47 -8.69 -5.83
CA PRO A 119 -24.55 -7.38 -5.21
C PRO A 119 -23.62 -6.32 -5.82
N GLY A 120 -22.49 -6.74 -6.39
CA GLY A 120 -21.49 -5.88 -7.01
C GLY A 120 -21.65 -5.67 -8.51
N TYR A 121 -22.70 -6.17 -9.16
CA TYR A 121 -22.85 -6.10 -10.63
C TYR A 121 -22.74 -4.66 -11.19
N LYS A 122 -23.17 -3.65 -10.42
CA LYS A 122 -23.03 -2.24 -10.78
C LYS A 122 -21.58 -1.80 -11.02
N PHE A 123 -20.62 -2.48 -10.39
CA PHE A 123 -19.19 -2.21 -10.50
C PHE A 123 -18.49 -3.07 -11.57
N LYS A 124 -19.24 -3.89 -12.33
CA LYS A 124 -18.69 -4.72 -13.42
C LYS A 124 -17.92 -3.88 -14.45
N SER A 125 -18.39 -2.67 -14.75
CA SER A 125 -17.68 -1.75 -15.65
C SER A 125 -16.31 -1.32 -15.13
N LEU A 126 -16.14 -1.21 -13.80
CA LEU A 126 -14.87 -0.90 -13.15
C LEU A 126 -13.95 -2.13 -13.16
N PHE A 127 -14.49 -3.32 -12.90
CA PHE A 127 -13.76 -4.59 -13.05
C PHE A 127 -13.21 -4.74 -14.47
N ASP A 128 -14.05 -4.54 -15.49
CA ASP A 128 -13.64 -4.63 -16.89
C ASP A 128 -12.59 -3.56 -17.24
N LYS A 129 -12.65 -2.39 -16.59
CA LYS A 129 -11.63 -1.35 -16.74
C LYS A 129 -10.29 -1.82 -16.19
N MET A 130 -10.26 -2.40 -14.99
CA MET A 130 -9.03 -2.96 -14.39
C MET A 130 -8.44 -4.07 -15.29
N GLN A 131 -9.27 -5.01 -15.75
CA GLN A 131 -8.83 -6.07 -16.66
C GLN A 131 -8.24 -5.54 -17.98
N ARG A 132 -8.81 -4.45 -18.54
CA ARG A 132 -8.26 -3.80 -19.73
C ARG A 132 -6.91 -3.12 -19.44
N CYS A 133 -6.79 -2.41 -18.32
CA CYS A 133 -5.55 -1.76 -17.90
C CYS A 133 -4.41 -2.77 -17.70
N LEU A 134 -4.71 -3.98 -17.25
CA LEU A 134 -3.75 -5.06 -17.01
C LEU A 134 -3.62 -6.05 -18.16
N SER A 135 -4.22 -5.79 -19.33
CA SER A 135 -4.02 -6.61 -20.52
C SER A 135 -2.84 -6.11 -21.36
N ILE A 136 -2.07 -7.05 -21.91
CA ILE A 136 -1.02 -6.77 -22.88
C ILE A 136 -1.67 -6.63 -24.29
N PRO A 137 -1.24 -5.66 -25.11
CA PRO A 137 -1.76 -5.50 -26.48
C PRO A 137 -1.58 -6.77 -27.33
N LYS A 138 -2.63 -7.17 -28.05
CA LYS A 138 -2.66 -8.39 -28.87
C LYS A 138 -1.44 -8.57 -29.80
N PRO A 139 -0.95 -7.56 -30.55
CA PRO A 139 0.23 -7.75 -31.40
C PRO A 139 1.49 -8.18 -30.64
N ILE A 140 1.63 -7.75 -29.38
CA ILE A 140 2.74 -8.15 -28.51
C ILE A 140 2.50 -9.58 -28.00
N CYS A 141 1.25 -9.90 -27.61
CA CYS A 141 0.90 -11.27 -27.23
C CYS A 141 1.18 -12.28 -28.35
N ASP A 142 0.83 -11.94 -29.59
CA ASP A 142 1.02 -12.81 -30.75
C ASP A 142 2.53 -13.00 -31.08
N ASP A 143 3.34 -11.95 -30.94
CA ASP A 143 4.80 -11.99 -31.20
C ASP A 143 5.55 -12.90 -30.21
N TYR A 144 5.14 -12.87 -28.94
CA TYR A 144 5.76 -13.64 -27.87
C TYR A 144 5.03 -14.95 -27.53
N GLY A 145 3.87 -15.22 -28.12
CA GLY A 145 3.06 -16.42 -27.81
C GLY A 145 2.53 -16.41 -26.37
N LEU A 146 2.04 -15.26 -25.89
CA LEU A 146 1.65 -15.05 -24.50
C LEU A 146 0.24 -15.54 -24.16
N ILE A 147 -0.58 -15.85 -25.17
CA ILE A 147 -1.95 -16.34 -24.98
C ILE A 147 -1.95 -17.83 -25.34
N PRO A 148 -2.50 -18.70 -24.47
CA PRO A 148 -2.62 -20.12 -24.77
C PRO A 148 -3.32 -20.34 -26.11
N THR A 149 -2.81 -21.28 -26.89
CA THR A 149 -3.56 -21.84 -28.03
C THR A 149 -4.52 -22.93 -27.55
N ASP A 150 -5.61 -23.19 -28.29
CA ASP A 150 -6.59 -24.25 -27.98
C ASP A 150 -5.96 -25.66 -27.82
N GLU A 151 -4.71 -25.87 -28.29
CA GLU A 151 -3.95 -27.11 -28.15
C GLU A 151 -3.05 -27.15 -26.89
N GLU A 152 -2.62 -26.00 -26.37
CA GLU A 152 -1.79 -25.90 -25.16
C GLU A 152 -2.62 -26.09 -23.88
N GLU A 153 -3.87 -25.62 -23.84
CA GLU A 153 -4.80 -25.84 -22.72
C GLU A 153 -5.05 -27.34 -22.43
N LYS A 154 -4.81 -28.23 -23.40
CA LYS A 154 -4.96 -29.69 -23.25
C LYS A 154 -3.69 -30.40 -22.79
N LYS A 155 -2.54 -29.73 -22.77
CA LYS A 155 -1.23 -30.32 -22.41
C LYS A 155 -0.76 -29.97 -21.00
N GLU A 156 -1.40 -29.01 -20.32
CA GLU A 156 -1.05 -28.59 -18.96
C GLU A 156 -1.32 -29.65 -17.86
N GLU A 157 -1.80 -30.85 -18.20
CA GLU A 157 -1.97 -31.96 -17.23
C GLU A 157 -0.68 -32.78 -16.95
N ASP A 158 0.40 -32.59 -17.71
CA ASP A 158 1.68 -33.29 -17.51
C ASP A 158 2.88 -32.33 -17.60
N THR A 159 3.46 -31.92 -16.47
CA THR A 159 4.68 -31.08 -16.44
C THR A 159 5.90 -31.85 -15.91
N GLU A 160 6.94 -31.99 -16.76
CA GLU A 160 8.32 -32.28 -16.37
C GLU A 160 9.20 -31.03 -16.52
N GLU A 161 10.03 -30.77 -15.50
CA GLU A 161 11.02 -29.69 -15.42
C GLU A 161 12.15 -29.86 -16.45
N LYS A 162 12.57 -28.78 -17.13
CA LYS A 162 13.77 -28.78 -17.98
C LYS A 162 14.73 -27.63 -17.71
N LYS A 163 16.02 -27.98 -17.78
CA LYS A 163 17.23 -27.22 -17.47
C LYS A 163 17.60 -26.17 -18.53
N ILE A 164 18.29 -25.14 -18.01
CA ILE A 164 18.65 -23.84 -18.58
C ILE A 164 19.89 -23.90 -19.50
N VAL A 165 19.86 -23.19 -20.64
CA VAL A 165 21.02 -22.83 -21.47
C VAL A 165 20.83 -21.40 -22.03
N ILE A 166 21.88 -20.58 -21.91
CA ILE A 166 21.91 -19.12 -22.12
C ILE A 166 22.05 -18.73 -23.60
N THR A 167 21.11 -17.92 -24.11
CA THR A 167 21.18 -16.84 -25.15
C THR A 167 19.75 -16.27 -25.36
N ASP A 168 19.47 -15.40 -26.35
CA ASP A 168 18.17 -14.72 -26.63
C ASP A 168 16.87 -15.57 -26.51
N GLU A 169 16.98 -16.91 -26.43
CA GLU A 169 15.92 -17.84 -26.04
C GLU A 169 15.50 -17.71 -24.56
N GLU A 170 16.41 -17.45 -23.61
CA GLU A 170 16.10 -17.28 -22.17
C GLU A 170 15.17 -16.09 -21.91
N ASP A 171 15.45 -14.93 -22.49
CA ASP A 171 14.58 -13.77 -22.33
C ASP A 171 13.17 -14.07 -22.88
N ARG A 172 13.08 -14.87 -23.96
CA ARG A 172 11.79 -15.26 -24.53
C ARG A 172 11.04 -16.23 -23.61
N ASP A 173 11.73 -17.19 -23.01
CA ASP A 173 11.15 -18.14 -22.07
C ASP A 173 10.71 -17.45 -20.78
N ILE A 174 11.54 -16.57 -20.22
CA ILE A 174 11.18 -15.72 -19.07
C ILE A 174 9.97 -14.85 -19.42
N ILE A 175 9.96 -14.20 -20.60
CA ILE A 175 8.80 -13.42 -21.06
C ILE A 175 7.54 -14.30 -21.14
N LYS A 176 7.64 -15.51 -21.72
CA LYS A 176 6.48 -16.41 -21.82
C LYS A 176 6.01 -16.82 -20.42
N GLN A 177 6.91 -17.14 -19.50
CA GLN A 177 6.61 -17.50 -18.12
C GLN A 177 5.93 -16.35 -17.35
N LEU A 178 6.51 -15.15 -17.38
CA LEU A 178 6.03 -14.01 -16.58
C LEU A 178 4.72 -13.44 -17.10
N PHE A 179 4.53 -13.43 -18.42
CA PHE A 179 3.39 -12.76 -19.07
C PHE A 179 2.38 -13.74 -19.69
N TYR A 180 2.45 -15.02 -19.31
CA TYR A 180 1.48 -16.02 -19.75
C TYR A 180 0.04 -15.58 -19.42
N GLY A 181 -0.88 -15.77 -20.35
CA GLY A 181 -2.24 -15.23 -20.30
C GLY A 181 -2.36 -13.77 -20.78
N GLY A 182 -1.27 -13.16 -21.25
CA GLY A 182 -1.27 -11.80 -21.81
C GLY A 182 -1.61 -10.72 -20.77
N LYS A 183 -1.15 -10.88 -19.53
CA LYS A 183 -1.38 -9.95 -18.42
C LYS A 183 -0.07 -9.37 -17.91
N TRP A 184 -0.14 -8.15 -17.40
CA TRP A 184 0.99 -7.53 -16.70
C TRP A 184 1.25 -8.24 -15.37
N LEU A 185 2.51 -8.46 -15.02
CA LEU A 185 2.91 -8.85 -13.66
C LEU A 185 3.08 -7.59 -12.80
N LEU A 186 4.06 -6.72 -13.10
CA LEU A 186 4.14 -5.37 -12.52
C LEU A 186 3.17 -4.41 -13.21
N ILE A 187 2.37 -3.66 -12.45
CA ILE A 187 1.31 -2.82 -13.01
C ILE A 187 1.85 -1.62 -13.83
N PRO A 188 1.10 -1.13 -14.84
CA PRO A 188 1.55 -0.05 -15.72
C PRO A 188 1.94 1.26 -15.02
N SER A 189 1.27 1.62 -13.92
CA SER A 189 1.51 2.87 -13.21
C SER A 189 2.89 2.92 -12.54
N PHE A 190 3.45 1.76 -12.15
CA PHE A 190 4.83 1.64 -11.66
C PHE A 190 5.84 2.07 -12.74
N TYR A 191 5.71 1.55 -13.95
CA TYR A 191 6.60 1.94 -15.05
C TYR A 191 6.38 3.39 -15.50
N ARG A 192 5.14 3.88 -15.44
CA ARG A 192 4.85 5.29 -15.74
C ARG A 192 5.52 6.23 -14.75
N MET A 193 5.59 5.86 -13.47
CA MET A 193 6.35 6.60 -12.46
C MET A 193 7.83 6.69 -12.85
N ILE A 194 8.47 5.58 -13.22
CA ILE A 194 9.87 5.55 -13.67
C ILE A 194 10.07 6.46 -14.90
N GLN A 195 9.14 6.43 -15.85
CA GLN A 195 9.17 7.30 -17.05
C GLN A 195 9.16 8.78 -16.68
N GLU A 196 8.26 9.21 -15.80
CA GLU A 196 8.14 10.60 -15.38
C GLU A 196 9.35 11.06 -14.55
N LEU A 197 9.87 10.21 -13.66
CA LEU A 197 11.09 10.49 -12.90
C LEU A 197 12.31 10.65 -13.82
N LYS A 198 12.47 9.77 -14.82
CA LYS A 198 13.52 9.90 -15.84
C LYS A 198 13.36 11.18 -16.66
N LYS A 199 12.14 11.48 -17.13
CA LYS A 199 11.84 12.68 -17.94
C LYS A 199 12.11 13.96 -17.17
N SER A 200 11.81 13.97 -15.87
CA SER A 200 12.08 15.10 -14.97
C SER A 200 13.50 15.14 -14.43
N LYS A 201 14.39 14.26 -14.93
CA LYS A 201 15.81 14.14 -14.54
C LYS A 201 15.98 13.99 -13.02
N ARG A 202 15.05 13.30 -12.35
CA ARG A 202 15.16 13.02 -10.93
C ARG A 202 16.19 11.94 -10.68
N GLU A 203 16.95 12.13 -9.62
CA GLU A 203 17.73 11.07 -9.03
C GLU A 203 16.81 10.22 -8.15
N PHE A 204 16.67 8.93 -8.47
CA PHE A 204 15.87 8.00 -7.69
C PHE A 204 16.48 6.60 -7.67
N SER A 205 16.13 5.84 -6.64
CA SER A 205 16.43 4.42 -6.46
C SER A 205 15.15 3.66 -6.11
N ILE A 206 15.08 2.36 -6.40
CA ILE A 206 13.92 1.50 -6.13
C ILE A 206 14.33 0.31 -5.25
N VAL A 207 13.57 0.04 -4.21
CA VAL A 207 13.77 -1.11 -3.33
C VAL A 207 12.50 -1.96 -3.38
N PHE A 208 12.55 -3.16 -3.93
CA PHE A 208 11.42 -4.09 -3.86
C PHE A 208 11.41 -4.78 -2.48
N ARG A 209 10.26 -4.79 -1.83
CA ARG A 209 10.05 -5.27 -0.46
C ARG A 209 8.90 -6.28 -0.45
N THR A 210 9.06 -7.43 0.20
CA THR A 210 7.96 -8.37 0.39
C THR A 210 8.20 -9.28 1.59
N PHE A 211 7.11 -9.75 2.18
CA PHE A 211 7.12 -10.89 3.10
C PHE A 211 7.04 -12.24 2.38
N GLY A 212 6.63 -12.25 1.11
CA GLY A 212 6.40 -13.44 0.31
C GLY A 212 7.60 -13.86 -0.53
N SER A 213 7.33 -14.66 -1.57
CA SER A 213 8.33 -15.30 -2.45
C SER A 213 8.38 -14.70 -3.86
N GLU A 214 7.74 -13.55 -4.08
CA GLU A 214 7.49 -12.99 -5.42
C GLU A 214 8.74 -12.36 -6.05
N LEU A 215 9.80 -12.12 -5.27
CA LEU A 215 10.98 -11.36 -5.69
C LEU A 215 11.64 -11.90 -6.95
N SER A 216 11.69 -13.22 -7.17
CA SER A 216 12.34 -13.79 -8.34
C SER A 216 11.69 -13.27 -9.64
N ASN A 217 10.36 -13.43 -9.76
CA ASN A 217 9.63 -13.03 -10.95
C ASN A 217 9.70 -11.50 -11.19
N VAL A 218 9.67 -10.71 -10.12
CA VAL A 218 9.81 -9.24 -10.23
C VAL A 218 11.20 -8.80 -10.60
N ILE A 219 12.23 -9.43 -10.06
CA ILE A 219 13.62 -9.17 -10.46
C ILE A 219 13.79 -9.49 -11.94
N ASP A 220 13.26 -10.61 -12.41
CA ASP A 220 13.34 -11.01 -13.83
C ASP A 220 12.62 -9.99 -14.74
N GLU A 221 11.37 -9.62 -14.43
CA GLU A 221 10.62 -8.61 -15.18
C GLU A 221 11.34 -7.26 -15.21
N PHE A 222 11.78 -6.80 -14.04
CA PHE A 222 12.42 -5.51 -13.88
C PHE A 222 13.79 -5.48 -14.55
N ASN A 223 14.54 -6.58 -14.53
CA ASN A 223 15.80 -6.70 -15.24
C ASN A 223 15.59 -6.74 -16.76
N LEU A 224 14.54 -7.40 -17.28
CA LEU A 224 14.16 -7.30 -18.70
C LEU A 224 13.88 -5.83 -19.09
N PHE A 225 13.22 -5.07 -18.22
CA PHE A 225 12.98 -3.64 -18.43
C PHE A 225 14.28 -2.84 -18.42
N CYS A 226 15.15 -3.06 -17.43
CA CYS A 226 16.42 -2.35 -17.32
C CYS A 226 17.37 -2.64 -18.50
N LYS A 227 17.39 -3.88 -19.00
CA LYS A 227 18.16 -4.30 -20.20
C LYS A 227 17.56 -3.77 -21.51
N GLY A 228 16.28 -3.37 -21.50
CA GLY A 228 15.56 -2.87 -22.67
C GLY A 228 14.92 -3.97 -23.53
N ASN A 229 14.72 -5.16 -22.96
CA ASN A 229 14.17 -6.35 -23.62
C ASN A 229 12.70 -6.59 -23.24
N HIS A 230 12.17 -5.89 -22.24
CA HIS A 230 10.78 -5.97 -21.82
C HIS A 230 9.80 -5.75 -22.99
N PRO A 231 8.78 -6.63 -23.20
CA PRO A 231 7.89 -6.58 -24.37
C PRO A 231 7.21 -5.23 -24.60
N LEU A 232 6.91 -4.53 -23.50
CA LEU A 232 6.21 -3.24 -23.48
C LEU A 232 7.14 -2.01 -23.48
N PHE A 233 8.47 -2.20 -23.48
CA PHE A 233 9.46 -1.10 -23.39
C PHE A 233 10.71 -1.27 -24.28
N ASN A 234 10.65 -2.15 -25.28
CA ASN A 234 11.78 -2.47 -26.16
C ASN A 234 11.82 -1.65 -27.48
N GLY A 235 10.80 -0.84 -27.76
CA GLY A 235 10.69 -0.04 -28.99
C GLY A 235 10.00 -0.75 -30.17
N LYS A 236 9.72 -2.05 -30.07
CA LYS A 236 8.90 -2.78 -31.06
C LYS A 236 7.42 -2.44 -30.87
N HIS A 237 6.60 -2.66 -31.89
CA HIS A 237 5.15 -2.42 -31.85
C HIS A 237 4.76 -0.99 -31.42
N GLY A 238 5.64 0.00 -31.62
CA GLY A 238 5.42 1.39 -31.20
C GLY A 238 5.54 1.64 -29.69
N THR A 239 6.08 0.68 -28.93
CA THR A 239 6.31 0.84 -27.49
C THR A 239 7.42 1.87 -27.21
N PRO A 240 7.43 2.51 -26.03
CA PRO A 240 8.57 3.33 -25.60
C PRO A 240 9.86 2.51 -25.58
N ARG A 241 11.01 3.13 -25.85
CA ARG A 241 12.31 2.46 -25.71
C ARG A 241 13.03 3.00 -24.48
N LEU A 242 13.10 2.19 -23.42
CA LEU A 242 13.76 2.55 -22.16
C LEU A 242 14.82 1.53 -21.81
N ARG A 243 15.86 2.00 -21.13
CA ARG A 243 17.00 1.20 -20.66
C ARG A 243 17.65 1.89 -19.46
N PHE A 244 18.13 1.07 -18.53
CA PHE A 244 18.78 1.42 -17.27
C PHE A 244 19.87 0.37 -16.94
N ASP A 245 20.78 0.15 -17.87
CA ASP A 245 21.84 -0.86 -17.82
C ASP A 245 23.24 -0.25 -17.59
N GLY A 246 23.29 1.00 -17.10
CA GLY A 246 24.53 1.75 -16.93
C GLY A 246 25.14 2.28 -18.24
N LYS A 247 24.68 1.82 -19.41
CA LYS A 247 25.24 2.24 -20.71
C LYS A 247 24.59 3.54 -21.19
N SER A 248 25.28 4.25 -22.08
CA SER A 248 24.77 5.48 -22.73
C SER A 248 24.31 6.57 -21.74
N LYS A 249 25.02 6.72 -20.60
CA LYS A 249 24.69 7.65 -19.51
C LYS A 249 23.34 7.37 -18.81
N SER A 250 22.78 6.16 -18.98
CA SER A 250 21.67 5.70 -18.14
C SER A 250 22.22 5.23 -16.78
N ARG A 251 21.43 5.39 -15.72
CA ARG A 251 21.75 4.80 -14.42
C ARG A 251 21.63 3.29 -14.52
N ASP A 252 22.51 2.56 -13.85
CA ASP A 252 22.37 1.11 -13.73
C ASP A 252 21.33 0.80 -12.65
N MET A 253 20.32 0.01 -13.03
CA MET A 253 19.21 -0.40 -12.19
C MET A 253 19.00 -1.91 -12.21
N ILE A 254 19.91 -2.67 -12.84
CA ILE A 254 19.84 -4.13 -12.86
C ILE A 254 20.07 -4.66 -11.44
N ILE A 255 19.20 -5.57 -11.00
CA ILE A 255 19.29 -6.23 -9.70
C ILE A 255 20.05 -7.54 -9.89
N GLU A 256 21.30 -7.55 -9.45
CA GLU A 256 22.17 -8.73 -9.38
C GLU A 256 22.17 -9.32 -7.96
N ASP A 257 22.83 -10.46 -7.75
CA ASP A 257 22.83 -11.15 -6.45
C ASP A 257 23.32 -10.27 -5.29
N TYR A 258 24.33 -9.43 -5.50
CA TYR A 258 24.84 -8.50 -4.48
C TYR A 258 23.86 -7.37 -4.10
N ASN A 259 22.79 -7.18 -4.87
CA ASN A 259 21.67 -6.27 -4.62
C ASN A 259 20.42 -6.98 -4.07
N LYS A 260 20.49 -8.28 -3.86
CA LYS A 260 19.45 -9.06 -3.21
C LYS A 260 19.78 -9.22 -1.74
N GLY A 261 18.77 -9.31 -0.89
CA GLY A 261 18.97 -9.47 0.54
C GLY A 261 17.71 -9.84 1.28
N TYR A 262 17.85 -10.02 2.58
CA TYR A 262 16.73 -10.15 3.48
C TYR A 262 17.04 -9.47 4.83
N ILE A 263 15.98 -8.99 5.48
CA ILE A 263 16.03 -8.49 6.85
C ILE A 263 15.58 -9.62 7.76
N SER A 264 16.36 -9.91 8.80
CA SER A 264 15.99 -10.82 9.87
C SER A 264 15.88 -10.07 11.19
N ARG A 265 14.81 -10.36 11.92
CA ARG A 265 14.47 -9.68 13.17
C ARG A 265 14.13 -10.74 14.21
N ASN A 266 14.71 -10.67 15.41
CA ASN A 266 14.36 -11.58 16.50
C ASN A 266 14.18 -10.82 17.83
N PRO A 267 13.27 -11.27 18.73
CA PRO A 267 13.10 -10.64 20.02
C PRO A 267 14.37 -10.79 20.86
N GLY A 268 14.95 -9.68 21.31
CA GLY A 268 16.15 -9.69 22.15
C GLY A 268 17.48 -9.85 21.41
N SER A 269 17.47 -9.86 20.07
CA SER A 269 18.68 -9.68 19.25
C SER A 269 18.61 -8.35 18.50
N GLU A 270 19.73 -7.98 17.88
CA GLU A 270 19.78 -6.87 16.94
C GLU A 270 19.04 -7.24 15.65
N ASP A 271 18.47 -6.24 14.97
CA ASP A 271 17.98 -6.38 13.60
C ASP A 271 19.17 -6.55 12.65
N ILE A 272 19.02 -7.43 11.65
CA ILE A 272 20.12 -7.84 10.77
C ILE A 272 19.68 -7.67 9.31
N LEU A 273 20.55 -7.05 8.49
CA LEU A 273 20.46 -7.08 7.04
C LEU A 273 21.51 -8.04 6.49
N VAL A 274 21.06 -9.03 5.72
CA VAL A 274 21.94 -9.91 4.95
C VAL A 274 21.79 -9.56 3.47
N LEU A 275 22.91 -9.24 2.82
CA LEU A 275 23.00 -8.90 1.39
C LEU A 275 23.78 -9.97 0.64
N GLY A 276 23.50 -10.14 -0.65
CA GLY A 276 24.13 -11.14 -1.52
C GLY A 276 23.27 -12.37 -1.77
N THR A 277 22.14 -12.52 -1.09
CA THR A 277 21.31 -13.73 -1.14
C THR A 277 19.88 -13.46 -0.70
N LEU A 278 18.93 -14.22 -1.24
CA LEU A 278 17.54 -14.29 -0.73
C LEU A 278 17.31 -15.53 0.15
N ASN A 279 18.33 -16.39 0.30
CA ASN A 279 18.22 -17.59 1.11
C ASN A 279 18.33 -17.22 2.60
N ARG A 280 17.18 -17.05 3.24
CA ARG A 280 17.06 -16.75 4.67
C ARG A 280 17.60 -17.91 5.51
N HIS A 281 18.39 -17.59 6.53
CA HIS A 281 18.84 -18.57 7.51
C HIS A 281 17.67 -19.03 8.41
N PRO A 282 17.66 -20.27 8.92
CA PRO A 282 16.68 -20.70 9.91
C PRO A 282 16.80 -19.90 11.21
N ASN A 283 15.67 -19.60 11.86
CA ASN A 283 15.66 -18.84 13.13
C ASN A 283 16.47 -19.49 14.27
N SER A 284 16.82 -20.78 14.15
CA SER A 284 17.63 -21.53 15.13
C SER A 284 19.13 -21.40 14.93
N GLU A 285 19.59 -20.79 13.83
CA GLU A 285 20.99 -20.75 13.43
C GLU A 285 21.49 -19.30 13.40
N ASP A 286 22.78 -19.08 13.69
CA ASP A 286 23.37 -17.75 13.51
C ASP A 286 23.62 -17.50 12.00
N PRO A 287 23.28 -16.32 11.47
CA PRO A 287 23.45 -16.03 10.04
C PRO A 287 24.91 -16.04 9.57
N GLU A 288 25.88 -15.71 10.43
CA GLU A 288 27.31 -15.78 10.06
C GLU A 288 27.77 -17.24 9.93
N GLU A 289 27.30 -18.13 10.81
CA GLU A 289 27.58 -19.56 10.70
C GLU A 289 26.90 -20.17 9.46
N TYR A 290 25.63 -19.87 9.24
CA TYR A 290 24.87 -20.40 8.10
C TYR A 290 25.44 -19.94 6.75
N HIS A 291 25.92 -18.69 6.66
CA HIS A 291 26.47 -18.10 5.42
C HIS A 291 28.01 -18.10 5.34
N ALA A 292 28.73 -18.76 6.26
CA ALA A 292 30.19 -18.66 6.39
C ALA A 292 30.94 -18.87 5.05
N GLY A 293 30.59 -19.91 4.29
CA GLY A 293 31.22 -20.19 3.01
C GLY A 293 31.01 -19.08 1.96
N ALA A 294 29.78 -18.54 1.88
CA ALA A 294 29.47 -17.46 0.96
C ALA A 294 30.08 -16.11 1.40
N MET A 295 30.33 -15.94 2.71
CA MET A 295 31.06 -14.79 3.24
C MET A 295 32.55 -14.87 2.93
N ASP A 296 33.17 -16.05 3.06
CA ASP A 296 34.57 -16.29 2.72
C ASP A 296 34.83 -16.01 1.22
N GLU A 297 33.84 -16.30 0.36
CA GLU A 297 33.87 -15.98 -1.07
C GLU A 297 33.53 -14.51 -1.39
N GLY A 298 33.14 -13.72 -0.40
CA GLY A 298 32.76 -12.31 -0.55
C GLY A 298 31.42 -12.09 -1.27
N ILE A 299 30.58 -13.13 -1.37
CA ILE A 299 29.26 -13.09 -1.98
C ILE A 299 28.24 -12.50 -1.01
N VAL A 300 28.27 -12.97 0.24
CA VAL A 300 27.33 -12.53 1.29
C VAL A 300 28.00 -11.52 2.22
N SER A 301 27.24 -10.50 2.61
CA SER A 301 27.64 -9.50 3.62
C SER A 301 26.53 -9.34 4.64
N ILE A 302 26.90 -9.30 5.92
CA ILE A 302 25.97 -9.19 7.05
C ILE A 302 26.22 -7.86 7.75
N TYR A 303 25.15 -7.13 8.00
CA TYR A 303 25.16 -5.84 8.67
C TYR A 303 24.21 -5.91 9.87
N ARG A 304 24.75 -5.59 11.04
CA ARG A 304 24.03 -5.52 12.31
C ARG A 304 23.82 -4.05 12.65
N ASP A 305 22.89 -3.74 13.55
CA ASP A 305 22.55 -2.37 13.97
C ASP A 305 21.97 -1.44 12.88
N PHE A 306 21.19 -0.43 13.30
CA PHE A 306 20.50 0.46 12.38
C PHE A 306 21.43 1.33 11.52
N PRO A 307 22.46 2.01 12.07
CA PRO A 307 23.41 2.76 11.26
C PRO A 307 24.06 1.92 10.15
N SER A 308 24.57 0.73 10.46
CA SER A 308 25.27 -0.09 9.47
C SER A 308 24.32 -0.64 8.42
N ILE A 309 23.09 -1.04 8.80
CA ILE A 309 22.03 -1.41 7.86
C ILE A 309 21.73 -0.26 6.88
N GLN A 310 21.51 0.94 7.40
CA GLN A 310 21.18 2.10 6.58
C GLN A 310 22.32 2.46 5.62
N VAL A 311 23.57 2.46 6.10
CA VAL A 311 24.76 2.71 5.26
C VAL A 311 24.88 1.66 4.17
N ALA A 312 24.70 0.38 4.49
CA ALA A 312 24.78 -0.71 3.52
C ALA A 312 23.74 -0.56 2.39
N ILE A 313 22.50 -0.25 2.74
CA ILE A 313 21.43 0.03 1.77
C ILE A 313 21.82 1.22 0.87
N GLN A 314 22.24 2.33 1.47
CA GLN A 314 22.62 3.54 0.74
C GLN A 314 23.79 3.31 -0.22
N GLU A 315 24.83 2.59 0.22
CA GLU A 315 26.00 2.25 -0.60
C GLU A 315 25.63 1.35 -1.77
N ARG A 316 24.80 0.32 -1.54
CA ARG A 316 24.30 -0.54 -2.63
C ARG A 316 23.51 0.28 -3.65
N LEU A 317 22.58 1.12 -3.18
CA LEU A 317 21.76 1.97 -4.03
C LEU A 317 22.53 3.09 -4.75
N HIS A 318 23.71 3.44 -4.26
CA HIS A 318 24.61 4.37 -4.95
C HIS A 318 25.31 3.69 -6.14
N ARG A 319 25.69 2.41 -5.99
CA ARG A 319 26.34 1.62 -7.06
C ARG A 319 25.35 1.25 -8.15
N THR A 320 24.23 0.63 -7.78
CA THR A 320 23.13 0.25 -8.67
C THR A 320 21.84 0.71 -8.03
N ALA A 321 21.03 1.47 -8.75
CA ALA A 321 19.93 2.21 -8.16
C ALA A 321 18.69 1.36 -7.85
N SER A 322 18.85 0.05 -7.72
CA SER A 322 17.78 -0.87 -7.43
C SER A 322 18.26 -1.99 -6.50
N MET A 323 17.36 -2.50 -5.66
CA MET A 323 17.61 -3.67 -4.83
C MET A 323 16.32 -4.43 -4.50
N ALA A 324 16.47 -5.65 -3.99
CA ALA A 324 15.37 -6.51 -3.58
C ALA A 324 15.62 -7.03 -2.16
N ILE A 325 14.67 -6.83 -1.25
CA ILE A 325 14.78 -7.25 0.15
C ILE A 325 13.56 -8.10 0.52
N SER A 326 13.80 -9.31 1.02
CA SER A 326 12.78 -10.11 1.72
C SER A 326 12.70 -9.69 3.19
N ASP A 327 11.52 -9.27 3.63
CA ASP A 327 11.22 -8.89 5.01
C ASP A 327 10.85 -10.13 5.85
N ASP A 328 10.94 -9.99 7.18
CA ASP A 328 10.73 -11.09 8.12
C ASP A 328 9.25 -11.33 8.47
N PHE A 329 8.59 -12.17 7.68
CA PHE A 329 7.17 -12.47 7.87
C PHE A 329 6.90 -13.16 9.20
N ASP A 330 7.73 -14.14 9.57
CA ASP A 330 7.53 -14.95 10.75
C ASP A 330 7.63 -14.09 12.01
N TYR A 331 8.61 -13.18 12.06
CA TYR A 331 8.73 -12.21 13.14
C TYR A 331 7.50 -11.31 13.26
N TRP A 332 7.03 -10.72 12.16
CA TRP A 332 5.84 -9.87 12.16
C TRP A 332 4.59 -10.65 12.60
N TYR A 333 4.41 -11.87 12.09
CA TYR A 333 3.27 -12.73 12.38
C TYR A 333 3.21 -13.15 13.85
N GLN A 334 4.33 -13.61 14.41
CA GLN A 334 4.42 -14.08 15.80
C GLN A 334 4.20 -12.97 16.83
N ASN A 335 4.55 -11.73 16.48
CA ASN A 335 4.35 -10.57 17.34
C ASN A 335 3.02 -9.83 17.07
N GLY A 336 1.99 -10.58 16.68
CA GLY A 336 0.62 -10.06 16.56
C GLY A 336 0.41 -9.06 15.43
N LYS A 337 1.29 -9.05 14.41
CA LYS A 337 1.17 -8.20 13.21
C LYS A 337 1.12 -6.70 13.52
N GLN A 338 1.82 -6.27 14.58
CA GLN A 338 1.96 -4.86 14.91
C GLN A 338 3.03 -4.20 14.03
N SER A 339 2.93 -2.88 13.84
CA SER A 339 3.86 -2.14 12.97
C SER A 339 5.31 -2.22 13.43
N GLU A 340 5.56 -2.21 14.73
CA GLU A 340 6.92 -2.24 15.31
C GLU A 340 7.71 -3.51 14.96
N TYR A 341 7.01 -4.56 14.52
CA TYR A 341 7.59 -5.84 14.10
C TYR A 341 7.50 -6.05 12.59
N GLY A 342 7.03 -5.04 11.86
CA GLY A 342 6.84 -5.08 10.42
C GLY A 342 8.12 -4.88 9.62
N LYS A 343 7.95 -4.45 8.38
CA LYS A 343 9.02 -4.15 7.42
C LYS A 343 9.80 -2.93 7.92
N LEU A 344 11.08 -3.11 8.24
CA LEU A 344 11.93 -2.06 8.81
C LEU A 344 12.24 -0.97 7.77
N LEU A 345 11.95 0.28 8.13
CA LEU A 345 12.32 1.48 7.37
C LEU A 345 13.08 2.43 8.30
N LEU A 346 14.37 2.60 8.03
CA LEU A 346 15.25 3.49 8.78
C LEU A 346 15.30 4.87 8.12
N ILE A 347 15.01 5.90 8.90
CA ILE A 347 15.00 7.30 8.47
C ILE A 347 16.11 8.05 9.21
N ASP A 348 16.97 8.72 8.45
CA ASP A 348 17.88 9.72 8.98
C ASP A 348 17.17 11.07 8.97
N GLN A 349 16.69 11.51 10.13
CA GLN A 349 15.99 12.79 10.25
C GLN A 349 16.91 14.02 10.05
N THR A 350 18.23 13.81 9.98
CA THR A 350 19.22 14.86 9.70
C THR A 350 19.57 14.96 8.21
N ASP A 351 19.22 13.96 7.39
CA ASP A 351 19.43 13.97 5.95
C ASP A 351 18.27 14.65 5.20
N TYR A 352 18.39 15.95 4.98
CA TYR A 352 17.45 16.70 4.16
C TYR A 352 17.65 16.53 2.64
N SER A 353 18.68 15.79 2.21
CA SER A 353 19.03 15.61 0.79
C SER A 353 18.38 14.38 0.17
N THR A 354 17.97 13.41 0.99
CA THR A 354 17.29 12.18 0.56
C THR A 354 15.85 12.15 1.12
N LEU A 355 14.90 11.68 0.32
CA LEU A 355 13.57 11.31 0.80
C LEU A 355 13.33 9.84 0.48
N GLN A 356 13.04 9.06 1.51
CA GLN A 356 12.62 7.67 1.39
C GLN A 356 11.10 7.59 1.49
N ILE A 357 10.44 6.83 0.61
CA ILE A 357 8.99 6.64 0.64
C ILE A 357 8.69 5.15 0.50
N PHE A 358 7.93 4.59 1.42
CA PHE A 358 7.47 3.21 1.41
C PHE A 358 6.00 3.13 0.98
N PHE A 359 5.76 2.47 -0.14
CA PHE A 359 4.42 2.23 -0.69
C PHE A 359 3.96 0.83 -0.29
N ASP A 360 2.80 0.73 0.38
CA ASP A 360 2.21 -0.54 0.80
C ASP A 360 0.68 -0.38 0.93
N ASP A 361 -0.11 -1.36 0.49
CA ASP A 361 -1.58 -1.32 0.53
C ASP A 361 -2.13 -1.56 1.95
N ASN A 362 -1.38 -2.27 2.78
CA ASN A 362 -1.77 -2.67 4.13
C ASN A 362 -1.42 -1.66 5.23
N ILE A 363 -0.87 -0.49 4.88
CA ILE A 363 -0.75 0.62 5.83
C ILE A 363 -2.16 1.02 6.30
N GLY A 364 -2.37 1.13 7.62
CA GLY A 364 -3.67 1.48 8.20
C GLY A 364 -4.05 2.95 7.99
N VAL A 365 -5.30 3.31 8.35
CA VAL A 365 -5.79 4.69 8.34
C VAL A 365 -5.17 5.52 9.47
N ASP A 366 -5.07 4.91 10.65
CA ASP A 366 -4.66 5.61 11.88
C ASP A 366 -3.37 5.03 12.50
N TYR A 367 -2.79 3.99 11.88
CA TYR A 367 -1.60 3.32 12.36
C TYR A 367 -0.86 2.60 11.22
N GLY A 368 0.45 2.37 11.38
CA GLY A 368 1.32 1.85 10.32
C GLY A 368 1.02 0.41 9.89
N ARG A 369 0.54 -0.42 10.84
CA ARG A 369 0.22 -1.86 10.73
C ARG A 369 1.35 -2.79 10.25
N ILE A 370 2.05 -2.45 9.17
CA ILE A 370 2.94 -3.34 8.43
C ILE A 370 4.36 -2.79 8.25
N VAL A 371 4.56 -1.47 8.37
CA VAL A 371 5.88 -0.82 8.24
C VAL A 371 6.33 -0.32 9.61
N ASP A 372 7.56 -0.69 9.99
CA ASP A 372 8.25 -0.22 11.20
C ASP A 372 9.16 0.96 10.83
N VAL A 373 8.73 2.19 11.12
CA VAL A 373 9.51 3.40 10.79
C VAL A 373 10.30 3.82 12.01
N ARG A 374 11.64 3.83 11.92
CA ARG A 374 12.52 4.18 13.03
C ARG A 374 13.54 5.25 12.65
N ASP A 375 13.90 6.07 13.63
CA ASP A 375 15.06 6.93 13.50
C ASP A 375 16.33 6.08 13.50
N VAL A 376 17.22 6.31 12.53
CA VAL A 376 18.42 5.49 12.36
C VAL A 376 19.42 5.65 13.51
N VAL A 377 19.44 6.81 14.18
CA VAL A 377 20.43 7.14 15.22
C VAL A 377 19.93 6.70 16.59
N THR A 378 18.68 7.05 16.94
CA THR A 378 18.12 6.73 18.26
C THR A 378 17.48 5.35 18.32
N GLY A 379 17.06 4.79 17.17
CA GLY A 379 16.29 3.56 17.08
C GLY A 379 14.83 3.70 17.52
N GLU A 380 14.42 4.89 17.96
CA GLU A 380 13.06 5.15 18.42
C GLU A 380 12.06 5.13 17.24
N PRO A 381 10.85 4.58 17.44
CA PRO A 381 9.80 4.64 16.43
C PRO A 381 9.43 6.07 16.08
N ILE A 382 9.30 6.36 14.78
CA ILE A 382 8.75 7.63 14.31
C ILE A 382 7.22 7.55 14.37
N PRO A 383 6.53 8.51 15.03
CA PRO A 383 5.08 8.48 15.17
C PRO A 383 4.36 8.41 13.81
N TYR A 384 3.31 7.59 13.71
CA TYR A 384 2.56 7.37 12.47
C TYR A 384 2.14 8.67 11.78
N LYS A 385 1.58 9.63 12.54
CA LYS A 385 1.17 10.95 12.00
C LYS A 385 2.33 11.76 11.43
N LYS A 386 3.55 11.56 11.95
CA LYS A 386 4.78 12.18 11.42
C LYS A 386 5.34 11.41 10.22
N ALA A 387 4.95 10.16 10.00
CA ALA A 387 5.46 9.33 8.90
C ALA A 387 4.51 9.24 7.68
N ILE A 388 3.19 9.21 7.89
CA ILE A 388 2.20 9.00 6.84
C ILE A 388 2.20 10.15 5.81
N ASN A 389 2.04 9.79 4.54
CA ASN A 389 2.11 10.69 3.39
C ASN A 389 3.44 11.48 3.32
N LYS A 390 4.51 10.93 3.89
CA LYS A 390 5.89 11.44 3.83
C LYS A 390 6.87 10.29 3.62
N PHE A 391 7.07 9.47 4.65
CA PHE A 391 7.97 8.32 4.64
C PHE A 391 7.26 7.01 4.30
N ILE A 392 5.96 6.94 4.60
CA ILE A 392 5.10 5.81 4.25
C ILE A 392 3.85 6.34 3.53
N PHE A 393 3.35 5.57 2.57
CA PHE A 393 2.20 5.95 1.76
C PHE A 393 1.29 4.74 1.55
N ARG A 394 0.03 4.87 1.98
CA ARG A 394 -0.98 3.84 1.81
C ARG A 394 -1.44 3.75 0.36
N VAL A 395 -1.27 2.60 -0.26
CA VAL A 395 -1.64 2.38 -1.66
C VAL A 395 -3.12 2.01 -1.78
N ASP A 396 -3.80 2.65 -2.73
CA ASP A 396 -5.13 2.29 -3.23
C ASP A 396 -4.93 1.41 -4.48
N PRO A 397 -5.16 0.09 -4.38
CA PRO A 397 -4.88 -0.84 -5.49
C PRO A 397 -5.76 -0.55 -6.72
N TYR A 398 -7.01 -0.12 -6.52
CA TYR A 398 -7.89 0.23 -7.64
C TYR A 398 -7.31 1.38 -8.44
N ARG A 399 -6.98 2.49 -7.76
CA ARG A 399 -6.40 3.68 -8.38
C ARG A 399 -5.02 3.40 -8.96
N ALA A 400 -4.20 2.60 -8.29
CA ALA A 400 -2.90 2.18 -8.81
C ALA A 400 -3.01 1.45 -10.17
N ILE A 401 -4.08 0.67 -10.39
CA ILE A 401 -4.34 0.01 -11.68
C ILE A 401 -4.86 0.98 -12.73
N VAL A 402 -5.83 1.84 -12.38
CA VAL A 402 -6.61 2.61 -13.38
C VAL A 402 -6.07 4.02 -13.65
N GLU A 403 -5.25 4.56 -12.76
CA GLU A 403 -4.60 5.87 -12.89
C GLU A 403 -3.12 5.67 -13.26
N ALA A 404 -2.79 5.92 -14.52
CA ALA A 404 -1.43 5.67 -15.02
C ALA A 404 -0.36 6.48 -14.25
N ASP A 405 -0.67 7.66 -13.75
CA ASP A 405 0.27 8.52 -13.02
C ASP A 405 0.14 8.45 -11.49
N TYR A 406 -0.54 7.42 -10.96
CA TYR A 406 -0.83 7.25 -9.54
C TYR A 406 0.40 7.43 -8.64
N PHE A 407 1.39 6.54 -8.76
CA PHE A 407 2.60 6.60 -7.92
C PHE A 407 3.39 7.89 -8.11
N TYR A 408 3.45 8.42 -9.34
CA TYR A 408 4.14 9.68 -9.58
C TYR A 408 3.48 10.84 -8.83
N LYS A 409 2.15 10.94 -8.88
CA LYS A 409 1.40 11.93 -8.10
C LYS A 409 1.55 11.73 -6.59
N SER A 410 1.55 10.48 -6.12
CA SER A 410 1.78 10.17 -4.70
C SER A 410 3.15 10.64 -4.22
N ILE A 411 4.21 10.43 -5.03
CA ILE A 411 5.56 10.96 -4.74
C ILE A 411 5.52 12.49 -4.60
N LEU A 412 4.88 13.18 -5.55
CA LEU A 412 4.78 14.65 -5.50
C LEU A 412 4.07 15.13 -4.23
N GLY A 413 3.00 14.45 -3.82
CA GLY A 413 2.31 14.74 -2.55
C GLY A 413 3.20 14.52 -1.33
N CYS A 414 3.94 13.41 -1.28
CA CYS A 414 4.89 13.17 -0.19
C CYS A 414 6.02 14.19 -0.14
N GLU A 415 6.55 14.58 -1.30
CA GLU A 415 7.58 15.63 -1.41
C GLU A 415 7.05 16.99 -0.93
N GLU A 416 5.81 17.34 -1.29
CA GLU A 416 5.17 18.59 -0.84
C GLU A 416 5.03 18.62 0.68
N ASN A 417 4.47 17.57 1.28
CA ASN A 417 4.34 17.46 2.75
C ASN A 417 5.70 17.54 3.46
N TRP A 418 6.73 16.88 2.93
CA TRP A 418 8.08 16.94 3.51
C TRP A 418 8.71 18.34 3.38
N ASN A 419 8.49 19.02 2.25
CA ASN A 419 8.96 20.40 2.07
C ASN A 419 8.30 21.36 3.06
N GLU A 420 7.01 21.17 3.37
CA GLU A 420 6.32 21.98 4.37
C GLU A 420 6.91 21.77 5.77
N ASP A 421 7.20 20.53 6.18
CA ASP A 421 7.81 20.24 7.48
C ASP A 421 9.20 20.83 7.62
N ILE A 422 10.02 20.76 6.57
CA ILE A 422 11.34 21.40 6.56
C ILE A 422 11.19 22.91 6.71
N ARG A 423 10.25 23.54 5.99
CA ARG A 423 10.01 25.00 6.12
C ARG A 423 9.59 25.40 7.53
N LYS A 424 8.71 24.62 8.17
CA LYS A 424 8.30 24.85 9.57
C LYS A 424 9.50 24.72 10.51
N THR A 425 10.29 23.66 10.35
CA THR A 425 11.51 23.43 11.13
C THR A 425 12.52 24.56 10.96
N GLU A 426 12.78 25.00 9.72
CA GLU A 426 13.68 26.12 9.39
C GLU A 426 13.15 27.47 9.91
N ALA A 427 11.83 27.65 9.97
CA ALA A 427 11.19 28.82 10.56
C ALA A 427 11.26 28.86 12.09
N GLY A 428 11.79 27.81 12.73
CA GLY A 428 11.79 27.66 14.18
C GLY A 428 10.40 27.41 14.76
N GLU A 429 9.44 27.04 13.90
CA GLU A 429 8.18 26.43 14.33
C GLU A 429 8.53 25.02 14.76
N VAL A 430 9.02 24.92 16.00
CA VAL A 430 9.16 23.62 16.66
C VAL A 430 7.76 23.06 16.70
N ASP A 431 7.57 21.91 16.07
CA ASP A 431 6.44 21.04 16.30
C ASP A 431 6.54 20.72 17.80
N GLU A 432 5.87 21.53 18.64
CA GLU A 432 5.75 21.24 20.06
C GLU A 432 5.27 19.82 20.09
N ASP A 433 6.16 18.92 20.51
CA ASP A 433 5.83 17.56 20.80
C ASP A 433 4.81 17.65 21.93
N LYS A 434 3.54 17.80 21.56
CA LYS A 434 2.40 17.47 22.40
C LYS A 434 2.45 15.97 22.53
N GLY A 435 3.42 15.51 23.31
CA GLY A 435 3.35 14.24 24.00
C GLY A 435 1.96 14.19 24.60
N VAL A 436 1.19 13.24 24.08
CA VAL A 436 -0.11 12.76 24.57
C VAL A 436 -0.81 13.74 25.53
N VAL A 437 -1.46 14.75 24.95
CA VAL A 437 -2.76 15.16 25.48
C VAL A 437 -3.72 14.75 24.38
N GLU A 438 -4.58 13.79 24.67
CA GLU A 438 -5.73 13.48 23.83
C GLU A 438 -6.31 14.81 23.34
N GLU A 439 -6.26 15.06 22.03
CA GLU A 439 -6.93 16.24 21.48
C GLU A 439 -8.42 16.03 21.73
N ILE A 440 -8.88 16.58 22.85
CA ILE A 440 -10.29 16.79 23.18
C ILE A 440 -10.93 17.32 21.89
N SER A 441 -11.91 16.60 21.36
CA SER A 441 -12.49 16.96 20.07
C SER A 441 -13.02 18.39 20.12
N GLU A 442 -13.15 19.08 18.99
CA GLU A 442 -13.74 20.43 18.97
C GLU A 442 -15.15 20.45 19.60
N TRP A 443 -15.86 19.32 19.58
CA TRP A 443 -17.11 19.15 20.32
C TRP A 443 -16.92 19.11 21.83
N ASP A 444 -15.97 18.32 22.31
CA ASP A 444 -15.70 18.22 23.74
C ASP A 444 -15.11 19.54 24.29
N LYS A 445 -14.31 20.25 23.49
CA LYS A 445 -13.85 21.62 23.80
C LYS A 445 -15.02 22.59 23.89
N LEU A 446 -16.00 22.51 22.99
CA LEU A 446 -17.19 23.36 23.03
C LEU A 446 -18.11 23.04 24.21
N GLN A 447 -18.22 21.76 24.59
CA GLN A 447 -19.00 21.31 25.76
C GLN A 447 -18.35 21.75 27.09
N GLN A 448 -17.03 21.80 27.14
CA GLN A 448 -16.26 22.22 28.32
C GLN A 448 -15.98 23.74 28.35
N ALA A 449 -16.34 24.47 27.29
CA ALA A 449 -16.08 25.90 27.18
C ALA A 449 -16.85 26.67 28.29
N PRO A 450 -16.25 27.74 28.85
CA PRO A 450 -16.98 28.66 29.73
C PRO A 450 -18.25 29.18 29.05
N THR A 451 -19.31 29.44 29.82
CA THR A 451 -20.62 29.84 29.28
C THR A 451 -20.54 31.04 28.32
N GLU A 452 -19.68 32.01 28.62
CA GLU A 452 -19.46 33.19 27.77
C GLU A 452 -18.88 32.82 26.41
N GLU A 453 -17.89 31.92 26.38
CA GLU A 453 -17.28 31.45 25.14
C GLU A 453 -18.29 30.63 24.31
N TYR A 454 -19.04 29.71 24.94
CA TYR A 454 -20.07 28.93 24.27
C TYR A 454 -21.12 29.84 23.60
N LEU A 455 -21.64 30.82 24.35
CA LEU A 455 -22.63 31.76 23.82
C LEU A 455 -22.06 32.60 22.67
N SER A 456 -20.79 33.03 22.79
CA SER A 456 -20.10 33.80 21.74
C SER A 456 -19.89 33.03 20.45
N ARG A 457 -19.59 31.72 20.54
CA ARG A 457 -19.32 30.86 19.38
C ARG A 457 -20.59 30.36 18.72
N VAL A 458 -21.63 30.04 19.50
CA VAL A 458 -22.81 29.31 18.99
C VAL A 458 -24.00 30.25 18.73
N ILE A 459 -24.32 31.14 19.66
CA ILE A 459 -25.60 31.87 19.65
C ILE A 459 -25.45 33.32 19.21
N LEU A 460 -24.40 34.02 19.66
CA LEU A 460 -24.20 35.44 19.32
C LEU A 460 -24.09 35.73 17.82
N PRO A 461 -23.50 34.87 16.95
CA PRO A 461 -23.41 35.15 15.52
C PRO A 461 -24.77 35.31 14.82
N VAL A 462 -25.81 34.62 15.30
CA VAL A 462 -27.18 34.74 14.78
C VAL A 462 -28.01 35.75 15.59
N LEU A 463 -27.79 35.84 16.90
CA LEU A 463 -28.61 36.66 17.79
C LEU A 463 -28.29 38.15 17.67
N LEU A 464 -27.02 38.54 17.49
CA LEU A 464 -26.62 39.95 17.38
C LEU A 464 -27.24 40.62 16.13
N PRO A 465 -27.14 40.06 14.92
CA PRO A 465 -27.84 40.61 13.76
C PRO A 465 -29.36 40.63 13.95
N GLY A 466 -29.94 39.58 14.56
CA GLY A 466 -31.37 39.51 14.84
C GLY A 466 -31.85 40.63 15.78
N LEU A 467 -31.07 40.93 16.82
CA LEU A 467 -31.36 42.04 17.74
C LEU A 467 -31.22 43.41 17.07
N GLN A 468 -30.26 43.58 16.16
CA GLN A 468 -30.12 44.81 15.38
C GLN A 468 -31.33 45.04 14.46
N VAL A 469 -31.78 43.99 13.77
CA VAL A 469 -32.98 44.06 12.93
C VAL A 469 -34.21 44.34 13.79
N LEU A 470 -34.32 43.70 14.96
CA LEU A 470 -35.43 43.91 15.89
C LEU A 470 -35.50 45.36 16.41
N ASP A 471 -34.36 45.99 16.72
CA ASP A 471 -34.31 47.39 17.20
C ASP A 471 -34.69 48.38 16.08
N ILE A 472 -34.45 48.03 14.81
CA ILE A 472 -34.85 48.82 13.64
C ILE A 472 -36.35 48.66 13.37
N GLU A 473 -36.84 47.41 13.27
CA GLU A 473 -38.20 47.11 12.80
C GLU A 473 -39.26 47.26 13.89
N ARG A 474 -38.90 47.09 15.16
CA ARG A 474 -39.75 47.24 16.36
C ARG A 474 -41.17 46.66 16.20
N PRO A 475 -41.31 45.36 15.89
CA PRO A 475 -42.60 44.73 15.68
C PRO A 475 -43.42 44.62 16.98
N ASP A 476 -44.74 44.50 16.85
CA ASP A 476 -45.68 44.40 17.98
C ASP A 476 -45.41 43.18 18.89
N ASP A 477 -44.90 42.07 18.33
CA ASP A 477 -44.44 40.89 19.08
C ASP A 477 -42.94 40.63 18.83
N PRO A 478 -42.06 41.29 19.60
CA PRO A 478 -40.61 41.24 19.38
C PRO A 478 -40.00 39.86 19.69
N ILE A 479 -40.62 39.09 20.59
CA ILE A 479 -40.09 37.77 20.98
C ILE A 479 -40.36 36.76 19.88
N SER A 480 -41.59 36.69 19.38
CA SER A 480 -41.94 35.78 18.28
C SER A 480 -41.19 36.13 17.00
N PHE A 481 -40.97 37.43 16.73
CA PHE A 481 -40.18 37.89 15.60
C PHE A 481 -38.73 37.41 15.69
N LEU A 482 -38.07 37.61 16.84
CA LEU A 482 -36.68 37.21 17.02
C LEU A 482 -36.52 35.68 16.98
N ALA A 483 -37.48 34.93 17.54
CA ALA A 483 -37.49 33.47 17.44
C ALA A 483 -37.59 33.01 15.97
N LEU A 484 -38.47 33.61 15.17
CA LEU A 484 -38.58 33.35 13.74
C LEU A 484 -37.32 33.73 12.96
N TYR A 485 -36.64 34.82 13.34
CA TYR A 485 -35.38 35.24 12.75
C TYR A 485 -34.29 34.18 12.96
N VAL A 486 -34.13 33.68 14.19
CA VAL A 486 -33.15 32.62 14.50
C VAL A 486 -33.49 31.32 13.75
N LEU A 487 -34.77 30.95 13.66
CA LEU A 487 -35.20 29.75 12.91
C LEU A 487 -34.92 29.85 11.40
N LYS A 488 -35.04 31.04 10.81
CA LYS A 488 -34.74 31.24 9.38
C LYS A 488 -33.25 31.26 9.06
N HIS A 489 -32.40 31.45 10.06
CA HIS A 489 -30.96 31.63 9.90
C HIS A 489 -30.15 30.64 10.75
N GLN A 490 -30.69 29.44 10.94
CA GLN A 490 -30.03 28.37 11.69
C GLN A 490 -28.70 27.92 11.06
N ASP A 491 -28.52 28.14 9.76
CA ASP A 491 -27.27 27.88 9.03
C ASP A 491 -26.09 28.73 9.53
N MET A 492 -26.36 29.84 10.21
CA MET A 492 -25.33 30.65 10.88
C MET A 492 -24.83 30.03 12.20
N ILE A 493 -25.53 29.03 12.74
CA ILE A 493 -25.12 28.28 13.93
C ILE A 493 -24.29 27.08 13.48
N LYS A 494 -22.97 27.11 13.73
CA LYS A 494 -22.05 26.03 13.38
C LYS A 494 -21.63 25.26 14.62
N LEU A 495 -22.10 24.02 14.75
CA LEU A 495 -21.68 23.09 15.80
C LEU A 495 -20.67 22.08 15.24
N PRO A 496 -19.58 21.76 15.95
CA PRO A 496 -18.69 20.66 15.61
C PRO A 496 -19.39 19.31 15.74
N ALA A 497 -18.86 18.26 15.12
CA ALA A 497 -19.46 16.92 15.17
C ALA A 497 -19.25 16.26 16.56
N PRO A 498 -20.26 15.60 17.15
CA PRO A 498 -20.12 14.93 18.44
C PRO A 498 -19.07 13.81 18.44
N THR A 499 -18.32 13.68 19.53
CA THR A 499 -17.38 12.56 19.71
C THR A 499 -18.17 11.25 19.85
N PRO A 500 -17.82 10.18 19.10
CA PRO A 500 -18.49 8.90 19.22
C PRO A 500 -18.26 8.30 20.62
N VAL A 501 -19.34 7.94 21.33
CA VAL A 501 -19.23 7.24 22.61
C VAL A 501 -18.84 5.79 22.32
N VAL A 502 -17.57 5.44 22.57
CA VAL A 502 -17.11 4.06 22.51
C VAL A 502 -17.62 3.35 23.76
N ASN A 503 -18.73 2.62 23.64
CA ASN A 503 -19.13 1.67 24.69
C ASN A 503 -18.22 0.44 24.56
N ASN A 504 -17.24 0.33 25.45
CA ASN A 504 -16.42 -0.86 25.60
C ASN A 504 -17.30 -2.05 26.01
N ILE A 505 -17.45 -3.02 25.10
CA ILE A 505 -17.87 -4.39 25.39
C ILE A 505 -16.90 -5.34 24.69
#